data_AF-A0A923RNZ1-F1
#
_entry.id   AF-A0A923RNZ1-F1
#
_cell.length_a   1.000
_cell.length_b   1.000
_cell.length_c   1.000
_cell.angle_alpha   90.00
_cell.angle_beta   90.00
_cell.angle_gamma   90.00
#
_symmetry.space_group_name_H-M   'P 1'
#
loop_
_entity.id
_entity.type
_entity.pdbx_description
1 polymer ?
#
loop_
_entity_poly.entity_id
_entity_poly.type
_entity_poly.pdbx_seq_one_letter_code
_entity_poly.pdbx_strand_id
1 'polypeptide(L)' 'MVRKGNEVHVACPCCKNRRLFDADPSTTEGIIKIKCPMCKGVIAVSFHLKQIRTEQIATQ' A
#
# COMPACT_ATOMS: atom_id res chain seq x y z
N MET A 1 -22.40 2.86 -2.68
CA MET A 1 -21.91 4.23 -2.45
C MET A 1 -20.58 4.12 -1.73
N VAL A 2 -19.45 4.23 -2.43
CA VAL A 2 -18.13 4.33 -1.75
C VAL A 2 -18.09 5.73 -1.16
N ARG A 3 -18.15 5.84 0.17
CA ARG A 3 -17.94 7.13 0.85
C ARG A 3 -16.55 7.59 0.42
N LYS A 4 -16.42 8.80 -0.13
CA LYS A 4 -15.12 9.47 -0.33
C LYS A 4 -14.53 9.75 1.06
N GLY A 5 -14.00 8.71 1.69
CA GLY A 5 -13.13 8.84 2.86
C GLY A 5 -11.80 9.45 2.40
N ASN A 6 -10.92 9.74 3.35
CA ASN A 6 -9.58 10.26 3.07
C ASN A 6 -8.69 9.15 2.46
N GLU A 7 -9.08 8.62 1.31
CA GLU A 7 -8.34 7.59 0.58
C GLU A 7 -7.01 8.15 0.11
N VAL A 8 -5.92 7.52 0.53
CA VAL A 8 -4.56 7.87 0.12
C VAL A 8 -4.04 6.84 -0.87
N HIS A 9 -3.28 7.32 -1.85
CA HIS A 9 -2.60 6.46 -2.81
C HIS A 9 -1.41 5.78 -2.15
N VAL A 10 -1.42 4.46 -2.07
CA VAL A 10 -0.27 3.68 -1.58
C VAL A 10 0.72 3.49 -2.72
N ALA A 11 1.93 4.02 -2.60
CA ALA A 11 2.97 3.90 -3.60
C ALA A 11 3.86 2.66 -3.36
N CYS A 12 4.51 2.18 -4.43
CA CYS A 12 5.56 1.18 -4.30
C CYS A 12 6.86 1.83 -3.81
N PRO A 13 7.52 1.31 -2.76
CA PRO A 13 8.76 1.88 -2.26
C PRO A 13 9.96 1.61 -3.19
N CYS A 14 9.85 0.67 -4.12
CA CYS A 14 10.97 0.19 -4.93
C CYS A 14 11.08 0.85 -6.31
N CYS A 15 9.98 1.40 -6.85
CA CYS A 15 9.94 1.82 -8.26
C CYS A 15 9.06 3.05 -8.46
N LYS A 16 9.04 3.54 -9.70
CA LYS A 16 8.25 4.71 -10.08
C LYS A 16 6.73 4.45 -10.09
N ASN A 17 6.26 3.26 -9.73
CA ASN A 17 4.84 3.00 -9.61
C ASN A 17 4.28 3.73 -8.38
N ARG A 18 3.59 4.83 -8.62
CA ARG A 18 3.06 5.70 -7.56
C ARG A 18 1.71 5.24 -7.01
N ARG A 19 1.11 4.17 -7.55
CA ARG A 19 -0.21 3.67 -7.13
C ARG A 19 -0.29 2.15 -7.22
N LEU A 20 -0.11 1.48 -6.08
CA LEU A 20 -0.39 0.06 -5.90
C LEU A 20 -1.89 -0.18 -5.69
N PHE A 21 -2.49 0.59 -4.78
CA PHE A 21 -3.92 0.62 -4.47
C PHE A 21 -4.24 1.87 -3.63
N ASP A 22 -5.52 2.11 -3.37
CA ASP A 22 -5.99 3.19 -2.52
C ASP A 22 -6.49 2.61 -1.20
N ALA A 23 -6.25 3.31 -0.11
CA ALA A 23 -6.69 2.88 1.21
C ALA A 23 -7.07 4.08 2.07
N ASP A 24 -8.06 3.91 2.93
CA ASP A 24 -8.37 4.87 3.98
C ASP A 24 -7.64 4.44 5.28
N PRO A 25 -6.57 5.15 5.70
CA PRO A 25 -5.82 4.81 6.91
C PRO A 25 -6.65 4.95 8.19
N SER A 26 -7.78 5.67 8.15
CA SER A 26 -8.62 5.89 9.33
C SER A 26 -9.51 4.71 9.67
N THR A 27 -9.75 3.82 8.71
CA THR A 27 -10.62 2.64 8.86
C THR A 27 -9.90 1.32 8.59
N THR A 28 -8.70 1.38 7.99
CA THR A 28 -7.90 0.19 7.67
C THR A 28 -6.84 -0.04 8.75
N GLU A 29 -6.78 -1.26 9.30
CA GLU A 29 -5.71 -1.73 10.20
C GLU A 29 -5.26 -3.12 9.74
N GLY A 30 -3.96 -3.42 9.86
CA GLY A 30 -3.39 -4.72 9.50
C GLY A 30 -2.31 -4.66 8.42
N ILE A 31 -1.95 -5.81 7.85
CA ILE A 31 -0.86 -5.94 6.89
C ILE A 31 -1.36 -6.57 5.59
N ILE A 32 -1.13 -5.89 4.48
CA ILE A 32 -1.42 -6.36 3.11
C ILE A 32 -0.10 -6.69 2.42
N LYS A 33 -0.01 -7.86 1.77
CA LYS A 33 1.13 -8.21 0.91
C LYS A 33 0.68 -8.14 -0.55
N ILE A 34 1.34 -7.31 -1.35
CA ILE A 34 0.99 -7.09 -2.76
C ILE A 34 2.23 -7.17 -3.65
N LYS A 35 2.11 -7.82 -4.80
CA LYS A 35 3.15 -7.81 -5.83
C LYS A 35 3.02 -6.55 -6.68
N CYS A 36 4.10 -5.76 -6.77
CA CYS A 36 4.10 -4.60 -7.64
C CYS A 36 4.06 -5.05 -9.12
N PRO A 37 3.11 -4.57 -9.94
CA PRO A 37 3.01 -4.99 -11.34
C PRO A 37 4.18 -4.48 -12.19
N MET A 38 4.84 -3.39 -11.78
CA MET A 38 5.95 -2.77 -12.50
C MET A 38 7.31 -3.43 -12.19
N CYS A 39 7.74 -3.43 -10.93
CA CYS A 39 9.06 -3.96 -10.55
C CYS A 39 9.06 -5.41 -10.06
N LYS A 40 7.88 -6.05 -9.99
CA LYS A 40 7.68 -7.44 -9.53
C LYS A 40 8.07 -7.71 -8.06
N GLY A 41 8.60 -6.73 -7.34
CA GLY A 41 8.84 -6.82 -5.90
C GLY A 41 7.56 -7.08 -5.11
N VAL A 42 7.66 -7.90 -4.07
CA VAL A 42 6.57 -8.17 -3.13
C VAL A 42 6.68 -7.16 -1.99
N ILE A 43 5.64 -6.34 -1.84
CA ILE A 43 5.57 -5.22 -0.91
C ILE A 43 4.62 -5.58 0.23
N ALA A 44 5.10 -5.46 1.47
CA ALA A 44 4.24 -5.44 2.64
C ALA A 44 3.81 -4.00 2.91
N VAL A 45 2.50 -3.79 3.07
CA VAL A 45 1.89 -2.52 3.43
C VAL A 45 1.24 -2.70 4.79
N SER A 46 1.76 -2.01 5.79
CA SER A 46 1.25 -2.05 7.16
C SER A 46 0.44 -0.78 7.44
N PHE A 47 -0.78 -0.97 7.90
CA PHE A 47 -1.68 0.07 8.40
C PHE A 47 -1.73 -0.04 9.91
N HIS A 48 -1.26 1.01 10.59
CA HIS A 48 -1.31 1.07 12.04
C HIS A 48 -1.41 2.51 12.53
N LEU A 49 -2.37 2.79 13.43
CA LEU A 49 -2.55 4.11 14.05
C LEU A 49 -2.68 5.23 13.00
N LYS A 50 -3.43 4.97 11.92
CA LYS A 50 -3.61 5.88 10.78
C LYS A 50 -2.34 6.19 9.98
N GLN A 51 -1.27 5.43 10.19
CA GLN A 51 -0.04 5.51 9.41
C GLN A 51 0.06 4.35 8.42
N ILE A 52 0.70 4.62 7.29
CA ILE A 52 1.01 3.63 6.27
C ILE A 52 2.52 3.48 6.19
N ARG A 53 2.99 2.24 6.34
CA ARG A 53 4.38 1.87 6.06
C ARG A 53 4.41 0.89 4.91
N THR A 54 5.31 1.11 3.96
CA THR A 54 5.55 0.18 2.84
C THR A 54 6.98 -0.33 2.91
N GLU A 55 7.16 -1.63 2.73
CA GLU A 55 8.47 -2.28 2.78
C GLU A 55 8.54 -3.39 1.74
N GLN A 56 9.68 -3.52 1.06
CA GLN A 56 9.91 -4.65 0.19
C GLN A 56 10.34 -5.85 1.02
N ILE A 57 9.59 -6.95 0.90
CA ILE A 57 9.86 -8.18 1.67
C ILE A 57 10.41 -9.32 0.80
N ALA A 58 10.29 -9.22 -0.52
CA ALA A 58 10.91 -10.16 -1.45
C ALA A 58 11.10 -9.55 -2.85
N THR A 59 12.03 -10.11 -3.60
CA THR A 59 12.18 -9.96 -5.05
C THR A 59 11.77 -11.28 -5.72
N GLN A 60 11.01 -11.19 -6.80
CA GLN A 60 10.63 -12.33 -7.64
C GLN A 60 10.89 -12.02 -9.10
#